data_AF-A0A3B7MUD7-F1
#
_entry.id   AF-A0A3B7MUD7-F1
#
_cell.length_a   1.000
_cell.length_b   1.000
_cell.length_c   1.000
_cell.angle_alpha   90.00
_cell.angle_beta   90.00
_cell.angle_gamma   90.00
#
_symmetry.space_group_name_H-M   'P 1'
#
loop_
_entity.id
_entity.type
_entity.pdbx_description
1 polymer ?
#
loop_
_entity_poly.entity_id
_entity_poly.type
_entity_poly.pdbx_seq_one_letter_code
_entity_poly.pdbx_strand_id
1 'polypeptide(L)'
;MKTRILLIAVLFAVCAFQKPVQSVDKPAMFKKLAWVDYCGYLSTGCPGGIVEIKIASDLSTAYVLAVTVGGVSVPFSVVSITPVSGSAGVFTVNINFQCGNNWTNYQGGAYTSPC
;
A
#
# COMPACT_ATOMS: atom_id res chain seq x y z
N MET A 1 23.53 -13.27 56.27
CA MET A 1 22.32 -13.94 55.73
C MET A 1 21.13 -12.98 55.84
N LYS A 2 20.26 -12.97 54.81
CA LYS A 2 19.03 -12.16 54.61
C LYS A 2 19.25 -10.74 54.05
N THR A 3 18.62 -10.24 52.98
CA THR A 3 17.91 -10.78 51.79
C THR A 3 17.57 -9.56 50.92
N ARG A 4 17.87 -9.62 49.60
CA ARG A 4 17.13 -9.02 48.44
C ARG A 4 17.03 -7.49 48.37
N ILE A 5 17.80 -6.78 47.52
CA ILE A 5 17.66 -6.65 46.04
C ILE A 5 16.20 -6.51 45.60
N LEU A 6 15.73 -5.28 45.47
CA LEU A 6 14.51 -4.91 44.76
C LEU A 6 14.67 -3.48 44.21
N LEU A 7 14.13 -3.27 43.00
CA LEU A 7 13.93 -2.00 42.31
C LEU A 7 15.12 -1.35 41.57
N ILE A 8 15.57 -1.98 40.47
CA ILE A 8 15.90 -1.24 39.24
C ILE A 8 15.53 -2.13 38.04
N ALA A 9 14.25 -2.16 37.66
CA ALA A 9 13.82 -2.82 36.42
C ALA A 9 12.45 -2.29 35.95
N VAL A 10 12.28 -0.97 35.83
CA VAL A 10 11.11 -0.36 35.16
C VAL A 10 11.53 0.86 34.33
N LEU A 11 12.70 0.80 33.72
CA LEU A 11 13.06 1.67 32.59
C LEU A 11 13.55 0.73 31.49
N PHE A 12 13.10 0.93 30.25
CA PHE A 12 13.37 0.16 29.01
C PHE A 12 12.29 -0.80 28.45
N ALA A 13 11.03 -0.72 28.88
CA ALA A 13 9.94 -1.44 28.20
C ALA A 13 9.13 -0.57 27.21
N VAL A 14 9.58 0.64 26.87
CA VAL A 14 8.88 1.54 25.93
C VAL A 14 9.78 1.98 24.78
N CYS A 15 10.53 1.04 24.21
CA CYS A 15 10.92 1.12 22.81
C CYS A 15 10.16 0.02 22.09
N ALA A 16 8.84 0.22 21.95
CA ALA A 16 8.08 -0.50 20.95
C ALA A 16 8.76 -0.21 19.62
N PHE A 17 9.45 -1.21 19.11
CA PHE A 17 10.03 -1.25 17.78
C PHE A 17 9.02 -0.66 16.80
N GLN A 18 9.26 0.58 16.37
CA GLN A 18 8.76 1.05 15.10
C GLN A 18 9.41 0.14 14.06
N LYS A 19 8.75 -0.98 13.75
CA LYS A 19 9.10 -1.76 12.58
C LYS A 19 9.06 -0.76 11.43
N PRO A 20 10.16 -0.53 10.70
CA PRO A 20 10.05 0.17 9.44
C PRO A 20 8.97 -0.58 8.66
N VAL A 21 7.99 0.17 8.13
CA VAL A 21 7.04 -0.33 7.15
C VAL A 21 7.90 -0.95 6.07
N GLN A 22 8.05 -2.28 6.09
CA GLN A 22 8.72 -3.00 5.03
C GLN A 22 7.91 -2.66 3.80
N SER A 23 8.53 -1.93 2.86
CA SER A 23 8.08 -1.95 1.49
C SER A 23 7.89 -3.41 1.14
N VAL A 24 6.72 -3.78 0.63
CA VAL A 24 6.48 -5.12 0.13
C VAL A 24 7.63 -5.42 -0.84
N ASP A 25 8.53 -6.32 -0.44
CA ASP A 25 9.63 -6.75 -1.29
C ASP A 25 8.99 -7.26 -2.57
N LYS A 26 9.29 -6.61 -3.70
CA LYS A 26 8.82 -7.05 -5.02
C LYS A 26 9.17 -8.53 -5.10
N PRO A 27 8.19 -9.45 -5.30
CA PRO A 27 8.50 -10.86 -5.31
C PRO A 27 9.51 -11.13 -6.42
N ALA A 28 10.73 -11.47 -6.03
CA ALA A 28 11.79 -11.91 -6.93
C ALA A 28 11.45 -13.33 -7.41
N MET A 29 10.39 -13.48 -8.20
CA MET A 29 9.97 -14.78 -8.73
C MET A 29 9.83 -14.71 -10.24
N PHE A 30 10.87 -15.16 -10.91
CA PHE A 30 10.84 -15.98 -12.13
C PHE A 30 9.71 -15.68 -13.14
N LYS A 31 9.82 -14.56 -13.87
CA LYS A 31 9.57 -14.53 -15.32
C LYS A 31 10.14 -13.27 -15.94
N LYS A 32 10.61 -13.43 -17.18
CA LYS A 32 11.38 -12.48 -18.00
C LYS A 32 10.51 -11.33 -18.54
N LEU A 33 9.59 -10.81 -17.74
CA LEU A 33 8.82 -9.59 -18.04
C LEU A 33 9.27 -8.54 -17.01
N ALA A 34 9.83 -7.44 -17.51
CA ALA A 34 10.20 -6.33 -16.65
C ALA A 34 8.93 -5.79 -16.02
N TRP A 35 8.83 -5.87 -14.69
CA TRP A 35 7.77 -5.20 -13.96
C TRP A 35 7.79 -3.71 -14.31
N VAL A 36 6.65 -3.19 -14.76
CA VAL A 36 6.45 -1.78 -15.04
C VAL A 36 5.70 -1.18 -13.86
N ASP A 37 6.22 -0.08 -13.32
CA ASP A 37 5.50 0.72 -12.33
C ASP A 37 4.53 1.64 -13.08
N TYR A 38 3.28 1.69 -12.63
CA TYR A 38 2.20 2.51 -13.15
C TYR A 38 1.74 3.47 -12.07
N CYS A 39 1.56 4.74 -12.44
CA CYS A 39 1.10 5.80 -11.57
C CYS A 39 -0.20 6.36 -12.13
N GLY A 40 -1.17 6.62 -11.27
CA GLY A 40 -2.46 7.08 -11.71
C GLY A 40 -3.37 7.48 -10.58
N TYR A 41 -4.65 7.61 -10.88
CA TYR A 41 -5.66 8.04 -9.92
C TYR A 41 -6.90 7.14 -9.95
N LEU A 42 -7.58 7.10 -8.81
CA LEU A 42 -8.90 6.50 -8.69
C LEU A 42 -9.95 7.58 -8.96
N SER A 43 -11.03 7.21 -9.63
CA SER A 43 -12.16 8.12 -9.92
C SER A 43 -13.03 8.36 -8.67
N THR A 44 -12.41 8.63 -7.53
CA THR A 44 -13.09 8.88 -6.25
C THR A 44 -12.43 10.05 -5.55
N GLY A 45 -13.25 10.83 -4.84
CA GLY A 45 -12.78 11.96 -4.04
C GLY A 45 -12.52 11.54 -2.59
N CYS A 46 -11.56 12.18 -1.95
CA CYS A 46 -11.31 12.02 -0.54
C CYS A 46 -11.07 13.39 0.13
N PRO A 47 -11.56 13.64 1.37
CA PRO A 47 -11.11 14.79 2.13
C PRO A 47 -9.59 14.75 2.27
N GLY A 48 -8.90 15.77 1.73
CA GLY A 48 -7.45 15.82 1.64
C GLY A 48 -6.91 15.81 0.21
N GLY A 49 -7.72 15.46 -0.80
CA GLY A 49 -7.36 15.65 -2.21
C GLY A 49 -7.74 14.48 -3.13
N ILE A 50 -7.01 14.39 -4.24
CA ILE A 50 -7.14 13.31 -5.22
C ILE A 50 -6.53 12.04 -4.63
N VAL A 51 -7.17 10.90 -4.91
CA VAL A 51 -6.64 9.58 -4.54
C VAL A 51 -5.77 9.06 -5.66
N GLU A 52 -4.47 9.00 -5.41
CA GLU A 52 -3.49 8.48 -6.36
C GLU A 52 -3.10 7.05 -5.97
N ILE A 53 -2.75 6.25 -6.97
CA ILE A 53 -2.41 4.85 -6.80
C ILE A 53 -1.15 4.53 -7.60
N LYS A 54 -0.27 3.74 -6.99
CA LYS A 54 0.91 3.18 -7.66
C LYS A 54 0.77 1.67 -7.76
N ILE A 55 0.92 1.13 -8.96
CA ILE A 55 0.73 -0.30 -9.28
C ILE A 55 2.01 -0.82 -9.93
N ALA A 56 2.46 -2.02 -9.58
CA ALA A 56 3.45 -2.75 -10.38
C ALA A 56 2.74 -3.84 -11.18
N SER A 57 3.02 -3.95 -12.48
CA SER A 57 2.46 -5.03 -13.31
C SER A 57 3.45 -5.56 -14.33
N ASP A 58 3.34 -6.86 -14.62
CA ASP A 58 4.00 -7.53 -15.74
C ASP A 58 3.03 -7.82 -16.90
N LEU A 59 1.88 -7.13 -16.93
CA LEU A 59 0.72 -7.32 -17.82
C LEU A 59 -0.13 -8.59 -17.56
N SER A 60 0.36 -9.53 -16.75
CA SER A 60 -0.39 -10.73 -16.37
C SER A 60 -0.84 -10.70 -14.90
N THR A 61 0.00 -10.11 -14.07
CA THR A 61 -0.12 -9.97 -12.62
C THR A 61 0.03 -8.50 -12.28
N ALA A 62 -0.64 -8.04 -11.23
CA ALA A 62 -0.56 -6.67 -10.75
C ALA A 62 -0.58 -6.61 -9.23
N TYR A 63 0.13 -5.63 -8.66
CA TYR A 63 0.18 -5.37 -7.22
C TYR A 63 0.03 -3.87 -6.96
N VAL A 64 -0.75 -3.51 -5.94
CA VAL A 64 -0.80 -2.13 -5.45
C VAL A 64 0.40 -1.90 -4.54
N LEU A 65 1.25 -0.94 -4.90
CA LEU A 65 2.44 -0.58 -4.15
C LEU A 65 2.15 0.51 -3.11
N ALA A 66 1.33 1.49 -3.47
CA ALA A 66 1.00 2.62 -2.61
C ALA A 66 -0.34 3.24 -3.01
N VAL A 67 -1.00 3.84 -2.02
CA VAL A 67 -2.15 4.73 -2.20
C VAL A 67 -1.83 6.03 -1.46
N THR A 68 -2.02 7.16 -2.14
CA THR A 68 -1.84 8.49 -1.55
C THR A 68 -3.12 9.30 -1.68
N VAL A 69 -3.36 10.20 -0.73
CA VAL A 69 -4.42 11.20 -0.79
C VAL A 69 -3.76 12.56 -0.73
N GLY A 70 -3.86 13.33 -1.81
CA GLY A 70 -3.19 14.63 -1.94
C GLY A 70 -1.66 14.52 -1.75
N GLY A 71 -1.04 13.45 -2.27
CA GLY A 71 0.39 13.19 -2.12
C GLY A 71 0.84 12.57 -0.79
N VAL A 72 -0.06 12.34 0.17
CA VAL A 72 0.28 11.72 1.46
C VAL A 72 -0.12 10.25 1.46
N SER A 73 0.83 9.35 1.78
CA SER A 73 0.56 7.91 1.86
C SER A 73 -0.48 7.59 2.94
N VAL A 74 -1.48 6.79 2.57
CA VAL A 74 -2.54 6.34 3.47
C VAL A 74 -2.52 4.83 3.63
N PRO A 75 -2.94 4.30 4.79
CA PRO A 75 -3.18 2.86 4.96
C PRO A 75 -4.19 2.33 3.94
N PHE A 76 -3.95 1.12 3.42
CA PHE A 76 -4.87 0.45 2.49
C PHE A 76 -4.83 -1.07 2.63
N SER A 77 -5.89 -1.74 2.18
CA SER A 77 -5.97 -3.20 2.01
C SER A 77 -6.55 -3.53 0.65
N VAL A 78 -5.83 -4.36 -0.10
CA VAL A 78 -6.25 -4.78 -1.45
C VAL A 78 -7.20 -5.97 -1.30
N VAL A 79 -8.40 -5.85 -1.87
CA VAL A 79 -9.34 -6.97 -2.01
C VAL A 79 -9.06 -7.72 -3.30
N SER A 80 -8.93 -7.00 -4.42
CA SER A 80 -8.51 -7.56 -5.70
C SER A 80 -7.91 -6.51 -6.62
N ILE A 81 -7.08 -6.96 -7.56
CA ILE A 81 -6.56 -6.16 -8.67
C ILE A 81 -6.42 -7.07 -9.89
N THR A 82 -6.95 -6.62 -11.02
CA THR A 82 -6.90 -7.37 -12.27
C THR A 82 -6.54 -6.44 -13.43
N PRO A 83 -5.49 -6.75 -14.21
CA PRO A 83 -5.21 -6.00 -15.44
C PRO A 83 -6.35 -6.19 -16.43
N VAL A 84 -6.74 -5.13 -17.13
CA VAL A 84 -7.77 -5.21 -18.17
C VAL A 84 -7.13 -5.70 -19.47
N SER A 85 -7.58 -6.87 -19.94
CA SER A 85 -7.09 -7.44 -21.21
C SER A 85 -7.28 -6.47 -22.37
N GLY A 86 -6.25 -6.32 -23.20
CA GLY A 86 -6.26 -5.41 -24.36
C GLY A 86 -5.95 -3.94 -24.03
N SER A 87 -5.76 -3.59 -22.76
CA SER A 87 -5.47 -2.22 -22.33
C SER A 87 -4.18 -2.16 -21.51
N ALA A 88 -3.14 -1.53 -22.04
CA ALA A 88 -1.94 -1.24 -21.26
C ALA A 88 -2.23 -0.12 -20.24
N GLY A 89 -1.94 -0.34 -18.95
CA GLY A 89 -2.10 0.67 -17.90
C GLY A 89 -3.54 0.90 -17.43
N VAL A 90 -4.46 -0.04 -17.69
CA VAL A 90 -5.81 -0.01 -17.10
C VAL A 90 -5.98 -1.22 -16.19
N PHE A 91 -6.35 -0.96 -14.93
CA PHE A 91 -6.53 -1.99 -13.91
C PHE A 91 -7.91 -1.86 -13.27
N THR A 92 -8.61 -2.96 -13.14
CA THR A 92 -9.77 -3.02 -12.24
C THR A 92 -9.26 -3.27 -10.83
N VAL A 93 -9.59 -2.39 -9.90
CA VAL A 93 -9.15 -2.45 -8.51
C VAL A 93 -10.35 -2.52 -7.58
N ASN A 94 -10.25 -3.36 -6.56
CA ASN A 94 -11.12 -3.35 -5.38
C ASN A 94 -10.21 -3.19 -4.15
N ILE A 95 -10.32 -2.05 -3.48
CA ILE A 95 -9.39 -1.66 -2.42
C ILE A 95 -10.14 -0.90 -1.33
N ASN A 96 -9.76 -1.15 -0.08
CA ASN A 96 -10.13 -0.30 1.04
C ASN A 96 -8.96 0.61 1.37
N PHE A 97 -9.18 1.90 1.54
CA PHE A 97 -8.12 2.82 1.95
C PHE A 97 -8.65 3.81 2.99
N GLN A 98 -7.73 4.33 3.80
CA GLN A 98 -8.04 5.35 4.78
C GLN A 98 -8.25 6.68 4.06
N CYS A 99 -9.43 7.26 4.25
CA CYS A 99 -9.83 8.52 3.68
C CYS A 99 -10.29 9.47 4.78
N GLY A 100 -9.40 10.38 5.20
CA GLY A 100 -9.55 11.10 6.46
C GLY A 100 -9.60 10.14 7.65
N ASN A 101 -10.70 10.17 8.40
CA ASN A 101 -10.92 9.31 9.56
C ASN A 101 -11.75 8.04 9.25
N ASN A 102 -12.15 7.84 8.00
CA ASN A 102 -13.03 6.74 7.60
C ASN A 102 -12.30 5.76 6.66
N TRP A 103 -12.69 4.49 6.73
CA TRP A 103 -12.34 3.53 5.69
C TRP A 103 -13.30 3.66 4.52
N THR A 104 -12.75 3.77 3.32
CA THR A 104 -13.51 3.85 2.07
C THR A 104 -13.19 2.65 1.21
N ASN A 105 -14.23 1.94 0.78
CA ASN A 105 -14.10 0.92 -0.26
C ASN A 105 -14.26 1.59 -1.63
N TYR A 106 -13.33 1.29 -2.54
CA TYR A 106 -13.43 1.64 -3.95
C TYR A 106 -13.35 0.39 -4.80
N GLN A 107 -14.33 0.23 -5.69
CA GLN A 107 -14.34 -0.81 -6.71
C GLN A 107 -14.57 -0.15 -8.07
N GLY A 108 -13.54 -0.16 -8.92
CA GLY A 108 -13.59 0.54 -10.19
C GLY A 108 -12.29 0.46 -11.00
N GLY A 109 -12.18 1.33 -12.01
CA GLY A 109 -10.99 1.42 -12.85
C GLY A 109 -9.96 2.39 -12.30
N ALA A 110 -8.71 1.94 -12.20
CA ALA A 110 -7.56 2.81 -12.02
C ALA A 110 -7.07 3.28 -13.40
N TYR A 111 -7.04 4.60 -13.61
CA TYR A 111 -6.50 5.21 -14.82
C TYR A 111 -5.03 5.49 -14.59
N THR A 112 -4.15 4.75 -15.26
CA THR A 112 -2.72 4.81 -14.99
C THR A 112 -1.88 4.96 -16.26
N SER A 113 -0.69 5.50 -16.09
CA SER A 113 0.39 5.53 -17.09
C SER A 113 1.67 5.00 -16.45
N PRO A 114 2.64 4.50 -17.23
CA PRO A 114 3.96 4.18 -16.68
C PRO A 114 4.52 5.36 -15.88
N CYS A 115 4.99 5.08 -14.66
CA CYS A 115 6.00 5.89 -14.01
C CYS A 115 7.39 5.45 -14.52
#